data_AF-A0A6L8MM89-F1
#
_entry.id   AF-A0A6L8MM89-F1
#
_cell.length_a   1.000
_cell.length_b   1.000
_cell.length_c   1.000
_cell.angle_alpha   90.00
_cell.angle_beta   90.00
_cell.angle_gamma   90.00
#
_symmetry.space_group_name_H-M   'P 1'
#
loop_
_entity.id
_entity.type
_entity.pdbx_description
1 polymer ?
#
loop_
_entity_poly.entity_id
_entity_poly.type
_entity_poly.pdbx_seq_one_letter_code
_entity_poly.pdbx_strand_id
1 'polypeptide(L)'
;MMYKLNNREQASYLSTLFLALFFVLFPWEEVFNVSFFDIPFYLVRIDGLLRGDEAYLSYTFAQWVSSEPLWGKMLLLIGSTFDQPMTGLLIVSFCCIAVFSTLTFSRFNIALGTFFLLNPLVVDLIMSQVRSALSVSILLIAFNTKRRVLVIALVGTAVLIHTIGFVLVTTYVFCHFAVRLEKKFGYRLAALATLAYATLIAMALSIGRAAILEGSGDRRIEYGTDTNSVAYLIFWFALGIALMLTKRDQEAQKTWSDHYAIVVLTLPFLMMALGANGIRFVALGFPLILHALGNRTERIRNILLGALFSYQLVQYYYWFSYS
;
A
#
# COMPACT_ATOMS: atom_id res chain seq x y z
N MET A 1 -2.83 -29.66 -22.78
CA MET A 1 -3.90 -29.94 -21.81
C MET A 1 -4.39 -28.59 -21.27
N MET A 2 -5.47 -28.01 -21.84
CA MET A 2 -6.03 -26.73 -21.36
C MET A 2 -6.76 -26.97 -20.04
N TYR A 3 -6.26 -26.38 -18.95
CA TYR A 3 -6.99 -26.32 -17.69
C TYR A 3 -8.26 -25.50 -17.92
N LYS A 4 -9.45 -26.12 -17.82
CA LYS A 4 -10.71 -25.39 -17.76
C LYS A 4 -10.80 -24.70 -16.40
N LEU A 5 -10.73 -23.36 -16.40
CA LEU A 5 -10.97 -22.54 -15.21
C LEU A 5 -12.42 -22.70 -14.74
N ASN A 6 -12.64 -22.65 -13.42
CA ASN A 6 -14.00 -22.63 -12.86
C ASN A 6 -14.70 -21.30 -13.21
N ASN A 7 -16.02 -21.32 -13.41
CA ASN A 7 -16.83 -20.12 -13.69
C ASN A 7 -16.56 -18.97 -12.71
N ARG A 8 -16.33 -19.28 -11.43
CA ARG A 8 -15.96 -18.25 -10.43
C ARG A 8 -14.61 -17.60 -10.72
N GLU A 9 -13.60 -18.39 -11.12
CA GLU A 9 -12.28 -17.87 -11.44
C GLU A 9 -12.32 -17.01 -12.70
N GLN A 10 -13.04 -17.47 -13.72
CA GLN A 10 -13.27 -16.70 -14.95
C GLN A 10 -13.94 -15.36 -14.65
N ALA A 11 -15.01 -15.36 -13.84
CA ALA A 11 -15.68 -14.13 -13.41
C ALA A 11 -14.74 -13.19 -12.65
N SER A 12 -13.90 -13.70 -11.76
CA SER A 12 -12.91 -12.89 -11.05
C SER A 12 -11.87 -12.28 -11.99
N TYR A 13 -11.34 -13.03 -12.97
CA TYR A 13 -10.38 -12.49 -13.94
C TYR A 13 -11.00 -11.40 -14.84
N LEU A 14 -12.21 -11.63 -15.34
CA LEU A 14 -12.93 -10.64 -16.14
C LEU A 14 -13.25 -9.38 -15.32
N SER A 15 -13.64 -9.54 -14.06
CA SER A 15 -13.92 -8.42 -13.16
C SER A 15 -12.65 -7.64 -12.81
N THR A 16 -11.52 -8.33 -12.62
CA THR A 16 -10.20 -7.69 -12.43
C THR A 16 -9.84 -6.86 -13.66
N LEU A 17 -9.99 -7.41 -14.86
CA LEU A 17 -9.69 -6.70 -16.10
C LEU A 17 -10.59 -5.47 -16.26
N PHE A 18 -11.89 -5.65 -16.05
CA PHE A 18 -12.87 -4.56 -16.14
C PHE A 18 -12.58 -3.45 -15.13
N LEU A 19 -12.33 -3.80 -13.87
CA LEU A 19 -12.02 -2.81 -12.83
C LEU A 19 -10.70 -2.08 -13.12
N ALA A 20 -9.69 -2.79 -13.62
CA ALA A 20 -8.42 -2.17 -13.97
C ALA A 20 -8.55 -1.20 -15.16
N LEU A 21 -9.34 -1.55 -16.18
CA LEU A 21 -9.67 -0.64 -17.29
C LEU A 21 -10.46 0.57 -16.78
N PHE A 22 -11.47 0.34 -15.94
CA PHE A 22 -12.25 1.43 -15.34
C PHE A 22 -11.34 2.40 -14.58
N PHE A 23 -10.41 1.89 -13.75
CA PHE A 23 -9.49 2.72 -12.98
C PHE A 23 -8.64 3.66 -13.82
N VAL A 24 -8.17 3.23 -14.99
CA VAL A 24 -7.24 4.04 -15.79
C VAL A 24 -7.93 4.88 -16.86
N LEU A 25 -9.16 4.53 -17.23
CA LEU A 25 -9.95 5.27 -18.22
C LEU A 25 -10.94 6.26 -17.58
N PHE A 26 -11.29 6.08 -16.30
CA PHE A 26 -12.17 7.00 -15.61
C PHE A 26 -11.44 8.32 -15.31
N PRO A 27 -12.01 9.48 -15.65
CA PRO A 27 -11.36 10.78 -15.47
C PRO A 27 -11.51 11.25 -14.01
N TRP A 28 -10.77 10.61 -13.10
CA TRP A 28 -10.86 10.86 -11.66
C TRP A 28 -10.65 12.33 -11.29
N GLU A 29 -9.64 12.99 -11.87
CA GLU A 29 -9.33 14.39 -11.57
C GLU A 29 -10.48 15.31 -11.97
N GLU A 30 -11.12 15.08 -13.11
CA GLU A 30 -12.25 15.90 -13.60
C GLU A 30 -13.52 15.68 -12.78
N VAL A 31 -13.84 14.42 -12.46
CA VAL A 31 -15.08 14.07 -11.76
C VAL A 31 -15.03 14.48 -10.29
N PHE A 32 -13.87 14.34 -9.66
CA PHE A 32 -13.69 14.63 -8.24
C PHE A 32 -13.01 15.96 -7.98
N ASN A 33 -12.73 16.76 -9.02
CA ASN A 33 -12.01 18.04 -8.95
C ASN A 33 -10.71 17.98 -8.13
N VAL A 34 -10.00 16.85 -8.21
CA VAL A 34 -8.75 16.62 -7.47
C VAL A 34 -7.55 16.65 -8.39
N SER A 35 -6.37 16.94 -7.83
CA SER A 35 -5.11 16.86 -8.56
C SER A 35 -4.23 15.73 -8.04
N PHE A 36 -3.81 14.85 -8.94
CA PHE A 36 -2.82 13.81 -8.68
C PHE A 36 -1.41 14.40 -8.67
N PHE A 37 -1.08 15.01 -7.54
CA PHE A 37 0.12 15.83 -7.33
C PHE A 37 1.44 15.19 -7.77
N ASP A 38 1.60 13.87 -7.60
CA ASP A 38 2.86 13.18 -7.90
C ASP A 38 3.10 12.98 -9.41
N ILE A 39 2.04 12.99 -10.24
CA ILE A 39 2.14 12.71 -11.68
C ILE A 39 2.94 13.78 -12.46
N PRO A 40 2.68 15.10 -12.31
CA PRO A 40 3.51 16.12 -12.93
C PRO A 40 4.99 15.99 -12.62
N PHE A 41 5.37 15.61 -11.39
CA PHE A 41 6.77 15.40 -11.02
C PHE A 41 7.40 14.22 -11.75
N TYR A 42 6.67 13.13 -11.98
CA TYR A 42 7.17 12.03 -12.80
C TYR A 42 7.38 12.46 -14.24
N LEU A 43 6.46 13.24 -14.83
CA LEU A 43 6.61 13.74 -16.20
C LEU A 43 7.83 14.66 -16.34
N VAL A 44 8.02 15.60 -15.42
CA VAL A 44 9.21 16.47 -15.38
C VAL A 44 10.49 15.65 -15.21
N ARG A 45 10.48 14.64 -14.34
CA ARG A 45 11.65 13.76 -14.14
C ARG A 45 11.98 12.94 -15.39
N ILE A 46 10.97 12.45 -16.11
CA ILE A 46 11.17 11.73 -17.38
C ILE A 46 11.87 12.63 -18.41
N ASP A 47 11.41 13.88 -18.56
CA ASP A 47 12.02 14.84 -19.49
C ASP A 47 13.49 15.13 -19.13
N GLY A 48 13.79 15.35 -17.85
CA GLY A 48 15.18 15.51 -17.39
C GLY A 48 16.06 14.28 -17.63
N LEU A 49 15.51 13.06 -17.41
CA LEU A 49 16.22 11.81 -17.68
C LEU A 49 16.55 11.62 -19.17
N LEU A 50 15.64 12.01 -20.06
CA LEU A 50 15.85 11.93 -21.52
C LEU A 50 16.90 12.93 -22.01
N ARG A 51 17.03 14.08 -21.35
CA ARG A 51 18.06 15.10 -21.64
C ARG A 51 19.44 14.75 -21.06
N GLY A 52 19.50 13.74 -20.19
CA GLY A 52 20.74 13.34 -19.51
C GLY A 52 21.07 14.21 -18.28
N ASP A 53 20.08 14.92 -17.73
CA ASP A 53 20.28 15.88 -16.62
C ASP A 53 20.60 15.20 -15.28
N GLU A 54 20.38 13.88 -15.14
CA GLU A 54 20.77 13.15 -13.93
C GLU A 54 22.18 12.55 -14.06
N ALA A 55 23.18 13.23 -13.48
CA ALA A 55 24.53 12.69 -13.30
C ALA A 55 24.53 11.58 -12.23
N TYR A 56 24.28 10.33 -12.62
CA TYR A 56 24.43 9.12 -11.77
C TYR A 56 25.89 8.82 -11.35
N LEU A 57 26.81 9.75 -11.50
CA LEU A 57 28.24 9.46 -11.60
C LEU A 57 28.99 9.35 -10.25
N SER A 58 28.35 9.60 -9.09
CA SER A 58 29.06 9.48 -7.80
C SER A 58 28.16 9.19 -6.59
N TYR A 59 27.23 8.22 -6.69
CA TYR A 59 26.48 7.80 -5.51
C TYR A 59 27.31 6.90 -4.58
N THR A 60 27.33 7.24 -3.29
CA THR A 60 27.68 6.27 -2.24
C THR A 60 26.65 5.13 -2.22
N PHE A 61 26.98 3.97 -1.64
CA PHE A 61 26.04 2.84 -1.55
C PHE A 61 24.69 3.22 -0.90
N ALA A 62 24.72 4.04 0.15
CA ALA A 62 23.51 4.54 0.81
C ALA A 62 22.67 5.43 -0.12
N GLN A 63 23.31 6.35 -0.85
CA GLN A 63 22.65 7.19 -1.86
C GLN A 63 22.15 6.37 -3.05
N TRP A 64 22.85 5.31 -3.42
CA TRP A 64 22.43 4.42 -4.49
C TRP A 64 21.17 3.63 -4.11
N VAL A 65 21.05 3.16 -2.87
CA VAL A 65 19.83 2.49 -2.38
C VAL A 65 18.68 3.50 -2.20
N SER A 66 18.96 4.72 -1.72
CA SER A 66 17.92 5.74 -1.51
C SER A 66 17.51 6.50 -2.77
N SER A 67 18.29 6.42 -3.85
CA SER A 67 18.00 7.08 -5.15
C SER A 67 16.99 6.32 -6.01
N GLU A 68 16.49 5.17 -5.54
CA GLU A 68 15.44 4.38 -6.20
C GLU A 68 15.82 4.06 -7.67
N PRO A 69 16.97 3.41 -7.90
CA PRO A 69 17.61 3.35 -9.20
C PRO A 69 16.77 2.57 -10.23
N LEU A 70 15.95 1.62 -9.79
CA LEU A 70 15.10 0.88 -10.70
C LEU A 70 13.88 1.71 -11.13
N TRP A 71 13.35 2.56 -10.25
CA TRP A 71 12.28 3.50 -10.63
C TRP A 71 12.77 4.51 -11.67
N GLY A 72 13.97 5.08 -11.49
CA GLY A 72 14.58 5.98 -12.48
C GLY A 72 14.72 5.31 -13.86
N LYS A 73 15.21 4.07 -13.89
CA LYS A 73 15.30 3.27 -15.14
C LYS A 73 13.93 2.99 -15.76
N MET A 74 12.90 2.73 -14.95
CA MET A 74 11.54 2.54 -15.44
C MET A 74 10.96 3.82 -16.03
N LEU A 75 11.19 4.98 -15.41
CA LEU A 75 10.80 6.28 -15.95
C LEU A 75 11.48 6.56 -17.29
N LEU A 76 12.79 6.30 -17.40
CA LEU A 76 13.52 6.41 -18.65
C LEU A 76 12.97 5.47 -19.74
N LEU A 77 12.65 4.22 -19.37
CA LEU A 77 12.01 3.27 -20.29
C LEU A 77 10.65 3.78 -20.76
N ILE A 78 9.82 4.32 -19.86
CA ILE A 78 8.52 4.91 -20.20
C ILE A 78 8.71 6.09 -21.17
N GLY A 79 9.59 7.04 -20.86
CA GLY A 79 9.83 8.22 -21.69
C GLY A 79 10.41 7.91 -23.08
N SER A 80 11.19 6.83 -23.20
CA SER A 80 11.77 6.42 -24.48
C SER A 80 10.86 5.50 -25.30
N THR A 81 9.86 4.87 -24.68
CA THR A 81 8.97 3.90 -25.34
C THR A 81 7.64 4.52 -25.78
N PHE A 82 7.09 5.46 -25.01
CA PHE A 82 5.76 6.02 -25.25
C PHE A 82 5.86 7.48 -25.71
N ASP A 83 5.18 7.83 -26.81
CA ASP A 83 5.07 9.22 -27.28
C ASP A 83 4.45 10.13 -26.21
N GLN A 84 3.52 9.59 -25.42
CA GLN A 84 2.92 10.24 -24.25
C GLN A 84 3.31 9.46 -22.99
N PRO A 85 4.25 9.94 -22.18
CA PRO A 85 4.71 9.24 -20.97
C PRO A 85 3.60 8.93 -19.97
N MET A 86 2.54 9.73 -19.95
CA MET A 86 1.31 9.47 -19.18
C MET A 86 0.74 8.09 -19.46
N THR A 87 0.70 7.66 -20.73
CA THR A 87 0.19 6.34 -21.12
C THR A 87 0.99 5.22 -20.47
N GLY A 88 2.31 5.36 -20.39
CA GLY A 88 3.17 4.40 -19.69
C GLY A 88 2.88 4.34 -18.20
N LEU A 89 2.67 5.49 -17.54
CA LEU A 89 2.29 5.54 -16.12
C LEU A 89 0.92 4.88 -15.88
N LEU A 90 -0.08 5.13 -16.75
CA LEU A 90 -1.39 4.49 -16.67
C LEU A 90 -1.32 2.97 -16.84
N ILE A 91 -0.44 2.46 -17.71
CA ILE A 91 -0.20 1.01 -17.84
C ILE A 91 0.36 0.42 -16.54
N VAL A 92 1.24 1.14 -15.85
CA VAL A 92 1.74 0.72 -14.53
C VAL A 92 0.60 0.71 -13.51
N SER A 93 -0.21 1.76 -13.45
CA SER A 93 -1.40 1.84 -12.58
C SER A 93 -2.39 0.70 -12.85
N PHE A 94 -2.67 0.40 -14.13
CA PHE A 94 -3.48 -0.73 -14.57
C PHE A 94 -2.97 -2.06 -13.98
N CYS A 95 -1.66 -2.32 -14.10
CA CYS A 95 -1.05 -3.52 -13.55
C CYS A 95 -1.19 -3.58 -12.02
N CYS A 96 -1.02 -2.44 -11.34
CA CYS A 96 -1.12 -2.36 -9.89
C CYS A 96 -2.53 -2.72 -9.40
N ILE A 97 -3.56 -2.04 -9.92
CA ILE A 97 -4.94 -2.33 -9.50
C ILE A 97 -5.37 -3.74 -9.89
N ALA A 98 -4.84 -4.31 -10.97
CA ALA A 98 -5.10 -5.71 -11.32
C ALA A 98 -4.59 -6.68 -10.25
N VAL A 99 -3.42 -6.42 -9.65
CA VAL A 99 -2.87 -7.20 -8.53
C VAL A 99 -3.74 -7.05 -7.29
N PHE A 100 -4.11 -5.82 -6.92
CA PHE A 100 -4.99 -5.54 -5.77
C PHE A 100 -6.35 -6.24 -5.92
N SER A 101 -6.94 -6.18 -7.12
CA SER A 101 -8.22 -6.79 -7.47
C SER A 101 -8.16 -8.31 -7.38
N THR A 102 -7.14 -8.93 -7.98
CA THR A 102 -6.95 -10.38 -7.95
C THR A 102 -6.86 -10.90 -6.51
N LEU A 103 -6.09 -10.24 -5.66
CA LEU A 103 -5.97 -10.62 -4.25
C LEU A 103 -7.29 -10.44 -3.50
N THR A 104 -7.99 -9.33 -3.72
CA THR A 104 -9.25 -9.04 -3.04
C THR A 104 -10.35 -10.02 -3.46
N PHE A 105 -10.54 -10.25 -4.76
CA PHE A 105 -11.58 -11.15 -5.30
C PHE A 105 -11.32 -12.63 -4.99
N SER A 106 -10.09 -13.00 -4.66
CA SER A 106 -9.80 -14.36 -4.16
C SER A 106 -10.44 -14.65 -2.78
N ARG A 107 -10.84 -13.61 -2.04
CA ARG A 107 -11.33 -13.71 -0.65
C ARG A 107 -12.69 -13.07 -0.42
N PHE A 108 -13.07 -12.11 -1.26
CA PHE A 108 -14.33 -11.38 -1.14
C PHE A 108 -15.27 -11.64 -2.31
N ASN A 109 -16.55 -11.36 -2.09
CA ASN A 109 -17.50 -11.21 -3.19
C ASN A 109 -17.02 -10.09 -4.11
N ILE A 110 -17.10 -10.29 -5.43
CA ILE A 110 -16.61 -9.36 -6.45
C ILE A 110 -17.20 -7.96 -6.29
N ALA A 111 -18.53 -7.85 -6.07
CA ALA A 111 -19.19 -6.56 -5.91
C ALA A 111 -18.68 -5.81 -4.68
N LEU A 112 -18.59 -6.51 -3.54
CA LEU A 112 -18.11 -5.92 -2.29
C LEU A 112 -16.62 -5.55 -2.38
N GLY A 113 -15.80 -6.40 -2.99
CA GLY A 113 -14.39 -6.13 -3.24
C GLY A 113 -14.19 -4.93 -4.16
N THR A 114 -15.02 -4.81 -5.20
CA THR A 114 -14.99 -3.67 -6.13
C THR A 114 -15.31 -2.39 -5.40
N PHE A 115 -16.39 -2.36 -4.61
CA PHE A 115 -16.75 -1.21 -3.80
C PHE A 115 -15.58 -0.76 -2.91
N PHE A 116 -14.98 -1.68 -2.14
CA PHE A 116 -13.87 -1.31 -1.26
C PHE A 116 -12.60 -0.92 -2.01
N LEU A 117 -12.32 -1.50 -3.18
CA LEU A 117 -11.16 -1.09 -3.97
C LEU A 117 -11.33 0.29 -4.61
N LEU A 118 -12.56 0.75 -4.83
CA LEU A 118 -12.82 2.13 -5.28
C LEU A 118 -12.58 3.18 -4.17
N ASN A 119 -12.15 2.78 -2.97
CA ASN A 119 -11.86 3.67 -1.86
C ASN A 119 -10.92 4.82 -2.29
N PRO A 120 -11.20 6.10 -1.92
CA PRO A 120 -10.37 7.24 -2.33
C PRO A 120 -8.88 7.07 -2.03
N LEU A 121 -8.52 6.40 -0.92
CA LEU A 121 -7.11 6.11 -0.60
C LEU A 121 -6.45 5.16 -1.59
N VAL A 122 -7.20 4.16 -2.07
CA VAL A 122 -6.71 3.22 -3.08
C VAL A 122 -6.61 3.92 -4.43
N VAL A 123 -7.60 4.75 -4.79
CA VAL A 123 -7.54 5.53 -6.03
C VAL A 123 -6.33 6.48 -6.04
N ASP A 124 -6.14 7.27 -4.99
CA ASP A 124 -4.97 8.15 -4.87
C ASP A 124 -3.65 7.36 -4.93
N LEU A 125 -3.57 6.21 -4.25
CA LEU A 125 -2.37 5.37 -4.31
C LEU A 125 -2.08 4.89 -5.74
N ILE A 126 -3.09 4.37 -6.45
CA ILE A 126 -2.92 3.79 -7.78
C ILE A 126 -2.69 4.85 -8.85
N MET A 127 -3.37 6.00 -8.76
CA MET A 127 -3.38 7.01 -9.82
C MET A 127 -2.36 8.13 -9.58
N SER A 128 -2.12 8.54 -8.33
CA SER A 128 -1.14 9.57 -7.99
C SER A 128 0.21 8.93 -7.64
N GLN A 129 0.21 7.98 -6.70
CA GLN A 129 1.44 7.44 -6.11
C GLN A 129 1.94 6.17 -6.80
N VAL A 130 2.03 6.20 -8.13
CA VAL A 130 2.33 5.05 -9.02
C VAL A 130 3.58 4.28 -8.59
N ARG A 131 4.65 4.98 -8.17
CA ARG A 131 5.88 4.36 -7.65
C ARG A 131 5.61 3.45 -6.44
N SER A 132 4.84 3.95 -5.48
CA SER A 132 4.49 3.23 -4.25
C SER A 132 3.54 2.07 -4.54
N ALA A 133 2.54 2.30 -5.39
CA ALA A 133 1.61 1.27 -5.84
C ALA A 133 2.34 0.09 -6.51
N LEU A 134 3.32 0.39 -7.37
CA LEU A 134 4.11 -0.63 -8.06
C LEU A 134 4.96 -1.44 -7.10
N SER A 135 5.69 -0.78 -6.19
CA SER A 135 6.51 -1.46 -5.18
C SER A 135 5.65 -2.40 -4.32
N VAL A 136 4.49 -1.94 -3.85
CA VAL A 136 3.56 -2.78 -3.09
C VAL A 136 3.00 -3.93 -3.92
N SER A 137 2.62 -3.69 -5.16
CA SER A 137 2.05 -4.74 -6.03
C SER A 137 3.05 -5.88 -6.24
N ILE A 138 4.32 -5.54 -6.45
CA ILE A 138 5.40 -6.52 -6.57
C ILE A 138 5.59 -7.29 -5.25
N LEU A 139 5.57 -6.61 -4.09
CA LEU A 139 5.66 -7.28 -2.78
C LEU A 139 4.47 -8.19 -2.50
N LEU A 140 3.26 -7.78 -2.89
CA LEU A 140 2.05 -8.59 -2.76
C LEU A 140 2.16 -9.88 -3.59
N ILE A 141 2.71 -9.80 -4.81
CA ILE A 141 3.04 -10.99 -5.61
C ILE A 141 4.11 -11.84 -4.90
N ALA A 142 5.16 -11.20 -4.37
CA ALA A 142 6.25 -11.89 -3.67
C ALA A 142 5.74 -12.67 -2.46
N PHE A 143 4.87 -12.07 -1.63
CA PHE A 143 4.32 -12.69 -0.42
C PHE A 143 3.42 -13.90 -0.71
N ASN A 144 2.88 -13.99 -1.92
CA ASN A 144 2.06 -15.12 -2.37
C ASN A 144 2.83 -16.13 -3.24
N THR A 145 4.12 -15.90 -3.49
CA THR A 145 4.97 -16.77 -4.32
C THR A 145 5.67 -17.84 -3.48
N LYS A 146 5.63 -19.10 -3.94
CA LYS A 146 6.25 -20.24 -3.24
C LYS A 146 7.75 -20.42 -3.55
N ARG A 147 8.20 -19.98 -4.72
CA ARG A 147 9.59 -20.17 -5.19
C ARG A 147 10.51 -19.11 -4.58
N ARG A 148 11.40 -19.53 -3.67
CA ARG A 148 12.29 -18.63 -2.91
C ARG A 148 13.10 -17.67 -3.78
N VAL A 149 13.66 -18.15 -4.89
CA VAL A 149 14.44 -17.32 -5.82
C VAL A 149 13.60 -16.18 -6.39
N LEU A 150 12.36 -16.47 -6.81
CA LEU A 150 11.43 -15.45 -7.30
C LEU A 150 11.03 -14.48 -6.20
N VAL A 151 10.80 -14.97 -4.96
CA VAL A 151 10.50 -14.09 -3.83
C VAL A 151 11.63 -13.09 -3.58
N ILE A 152 12.89 -13.55 -3.55
CA ILE A 152 14.06 -12.69 -3.34
C ILE A 152 14.19 -11.67 -4.48
N ALA A 153 14.02 -12.12 -5.73
CA ALA A 153 14.08 -11.24 -6.89
C ALA A 153 12.99 -10.16 -6.85
N LEU A 154 11.74 -10.53 -6.54
CA LEU A 154 10.62 -9.59 -6.44
C LEU A 154 10.80 -8.61 -5.27
N VAL A 155 11.24 -9.09 -4.10
CA VAL A 155 11.53 -8.23 -2.93
C VAL A 155 12.64 -7.24 -3.26
N GLY A 156 13.74 -7.69 -3.87
CA GLY A 156 14.83 -6.81 -4.30
C GLY A 156 14.34 -5.76 -5.30
N THR A 157 13.55 -6.18 -6.29
CA THR A 157 12.93 -5.29 -7.29
C THR A 157 12.07 -4.21 -6.62
N ALA A 158 11.18 -4.59 -5.70
CA ALA A 158 10.28 -3.65 -5.03
C ALA A 158 11.04 -2.61 -4.19
N VAL A 159 12.09 -3.01 -3.47
CA VAL A 159 12.93 -2.10 -2.66
C VAL A 159 13.72 -1.13 -3.54
N LEU A 160 14.21 -1.58 -4.69
CA LEU A 160 14.92 -0.72 -5.66
C LEU A 160 13.99 0.25 -6.40
N ILE A 161 12.67 -0.02 -6.43
CA ILE A 161 11.65 0.91 -6.95
C ILE A 161 11.28 1.94 -5.90
N HIS A 162 11.08 1.53 -4.64
CA HIS A 162 10.74 2.46 -3.58
C HIS A 162 11.24 1.97 -2.22
N THR A 163 11.90 2.86 -1.48
CA THR A 163 12.49 2.57 -0.17
C THR A 163 11.47 2.11 0.87
N ILE A 164 10.19 2.51 0.73
CA ILE A 164 9.08 2.01 1.56
C ILE A 164 8.98 0.48 1.57
N GLY A 165 9.43 -0.17 0.49
CA GLY A 165 9.46 -1.62 0.38
C GLY A 165 10.22 -2.28 1.52
N PHE A 166 11.27 -1.64 2.06
CA PHE A 166 12.03 -2.16 3.20
C PHE A 166 11.16 -2.24 4.46
N VAL A 167 10.37 -1.20 4.74
CA VAL A 167 9.45 -1.16 5.88
C VAL A 167 8.39 -2.26 5.75
N LEU A 168 7.85 -2.44 4.54
CA LEU A 168 6.82 -3.44 4.29
C LEU A 168 7.34 -4.88 4.40
N VAL A 169 8.58 -5.12 3.95
CA VAL A 169 9.26 -6.43 4.06
C VAL A 169 9.60 -6.75 5.52
N THR A 170 10.17 -5.80 6.26
CA THR A 170 10.46 -5.99 7.68
C THR A 170 9.19 -6.23 8.48
N THR A 171 8.10 -5.52 8.16
CA THR A 171 6.77 -5.77 8.74
C THR A 171 6.28 -7.17 8.43
N TYR A 172 6.41 -7.62 7.18
CA TYR A 172 6.03 -8.97 6.77
C TYR A 172 6.80 -10.05 7.55
N VAL A 173 8.12 -9.91 7.67
CA VAL A 173 8.97 -10.84 8.44
C VAL A 173 8.57 -10.85 9.91
N PHE A 174 8.35 -9.68 10.52
CA PHE A 174 7.89 -9.58 11.90
C PHE A 174 6.52 -10.25 12.08
N CYS A 175 5.57 -10.10 11.15
CA CYS A 175 4.26 -10.72 11.27
C CYS A 175 4.33 -12.25 11.28
N HIS A 176 5.28 -12.87 10.56
CA HIS A 176 5.55 -14.31 10.68
C HIS A 176 6.10 -14.70 12.05
N PHE A 177 6.94 -13.85 12.64
CA PHE A 177 7.40 -14.01 14.02
C PHE A 177 6.25 -13.86 15.03
N ALA A 178 5.36 -12.88 14.84
CA ALA A 178 4.17 -12.68 15.67
C ALA A 178 3.23 -13.90 15.64
N VAL A 179 3.06 -14.56 14.48
CA VAL A 179 2.31 -15.83 14.39
C VAL A 179 2.98 -16.94 15.22
N ARG A 180 4.32 -16.99 15.30
CA ARG A 180 5.03 -17.95 16.17
C ARG A 180 4.81 -17.63 17.66
N LEU A 181 4.83 -16.34 18.03
CA LEU A 181 4.48 -15.91 19.37
C LEU A 181 3.04 -16.30 19.72
N GLU A 182 2.09 -16.11 18.80
CA GLU A 182 0.68 -16.47 18.98
C GLU A 182 0.49 -17.97 19.19
N LYS A 183 1.31 -18.80 18.54
CA LYS A 183 1.30 -20.25 18.74
C LYS A 183 1.86 -20.67 20.11
N LYS A 184 2.87 -19.95 20.61
CA LYS A 184 3.59 -20.32 21.84
C LYS A 184 2.96 -19.72 23.11
N PHE A 185 2.48 -18.48 23.04
CA PHE A 185 2.08 -17.68 24.21
C PHE A 185 0.64 -17.14 24.12
N GLY A 186 -0.09 -17.45 23.06
CA GLY A 186 -1.45 -16.97 22.84
C GLY A 186 -1.52 -15.65 22.07
N TYR A 187 -2.71 -15.30 21.59
CA TYR A 187 -2.87 -14.20 20.66
C TYR A 187 -2.68 -12.84 21.32
N ARG A 188 -3.13 -12.66 22.57
CA ARG A 188 -3.01 -11.38 23.29
C ARG A 188 -1.56 -10.88 23.35
N LEU A 189 -0.61 -11.75 23.66
CA LEU A 189 0.80 -11.37 23.69
C LEU A 189 1.34 -11.03 22.29
N ALA A 190 0.97 -11.82 21.28
CA ALA A 190 1.38 -11.56 19.90
C ALA A 190 0.80 -10.24 19.36
N ALA A 191 -0.45 -9.93 19.71
CA ALA A 191 -1.12 -8.68 19.40
C ALA A 191 -0.43 -7.47 20.06
N LEU A 192 -0.11 -7.56 21.36
CA LEU A 192 0.65 -6.53 22.06
C LEU A 192 2.05 -6.34 21.46
N ALA A 193 2.74 -7.43 21.12
CA ALA A 193 4.03 -7.37 20.42
C ALA A 193 3.90 -6.69 19.05
N THR A 194 2.79 -6.92 18.35
CA THR A 194 2.50 -6.30 17.05
C THR A 194 2.26 -4.80 17.18
N LEU A 195 1.52 -4.37 18.20
CA LEU A 195 1.34 -2.95 18.49
C LEU A 195 2.66 -2.28 18.90
N ALA A 196 3.47 -2.95 19.75
CA ALA A 196 4.79 -2.46 20.11
C ALA A 196 5.71 -2.32 18.89
N TYR A 197 5.68 -3.28 17.97
CA TYR A 197 6.41 -3.20 16.71
C TYR A 197 5.93 -2.02 15.85
N ALA A 198 4.62 -1.79 15.72
CA ALA A 198 4.08 -0.64 14.99
C ALA A 198 4.58 0.69 15.60
N THR A 199 4.61 0.80 16.93
CA THR A 199 5.18 1.97 17.63
C THR A 199 6.66 2.15 17.33
N LEU A 200 7.46 1.08 17.38
CA LEU A 200 8.89 1.14 17.06
C LEU A 200 9.15 1.60 15.62
N ILE A 201 8.37 1.09 14.66
CA ILE A 201 8.45 1.53 13.26
C ILE A 201 7.98 3.00 13.12
N ALA A 202 6.92 3.41 13.81
CA ALA A 202 6.47 4.79 13.82
C ALA A 202 7.57 5.74 14.32
N MET A 203 8.25 5.37 15.41
CA MET A 203 9.39 6.12 15.96
C MET A 203 10.54 6.17 14.97
N ALA A 204 10.92 5.03 14.39
CA ALA A 204 12.01 4.95 13.42
C ALA A 204 11.73 5.80 12.17
N LEU A 205 10.49 5.81 11.66
CA LEU A 205 10.12 6.59 10.49
C LEU A 205 9.95 8.08 10.78
N SER A 206 9.39 8.43 11.94
CA SER A 206 9.12 9.84 12.29
C SER A 206 10.40 10.56 12.71
N ILE A 207 11.20 9.94 13.58
CA ILE A 207 12.44 10.53 14.12
C ILE A 207 13.61 10.26 13.16
N GLY A 208 13.73 9.03 12.63
CA GLY A 208 14.85 8.65 11.77
C GLY A 208 14.85 9.37 10.43
N ARG A 209 13.70 9.78 9.89
CA ARG A 209 13.63 10.61 8.67
C ARG A 209 14.35 11.95 8.88
N ALA A 210 14.13 12.62 10.00
CA ALA A 210 14.78 13.89 10.31
C ALA A 210 16.30 13.72 10.39
N ALA A 211 16.78 12.71 11.13
CA ALA A 211 18.20 12.43 11.28
C ALA A 211 18.91 12.06 9.96
N ILE A 212 18.25 11.30 9.08
CA ILE A 212 18.82 10.92 7.77
C ILE A 212 18.89 12.11 6.83
N LEU A 213 17.85 12.94 6.76
CA LEU A 213 17.80 14.12 5.88
C LEU A 213 18.79 15.21 6.31
N GLU A 214 18.93 15.41 7.63
CA GLU A 214 19.90 16.35 8.21
C GLU A 214 21.34 15.88 7.95
N GLY A 215 21.61 14.58 8.11
CA GLY A 215 22.92 13.97 7.82
C GLY A 215 23.28 13.92 6.33
N SER A 216 22.30 13.92 5.42
CA SER A 216 22.55 13.95 3.97
C SER A 216 22.69 15.36 3.39
N GLY A 217 22.57 16.42 4.20
CA GLY A 217 22.59 17.81 3.74
C GLY A 217 21.43 18.16 2.80
N ASP A 218 20.38 17.34 2.81
CA ASP A 218 19.24 17.48 1.91
C ASP A 218 18.19 18.41 2.57
N ARG A 219 18.04 19.61 2.01
CA ARG A 219 17.19 20.70 2.56
C ARG A 219 15.68 20.46 2.42
N ARG A 220 15.24 19.27 2.02
CA ARG A 220 13.82 18.86 1.94
C ARG A 220 13.11 18.75 3.31
N ILE A 221 13.77 19.18 4.38
CA ILE A 221 13.29 19.21 5.77
C ILE A 221 12.13 20.21 5.95
N GLU A 222 12.04 21.25 5.12
CA GLU A 222 11.09 22.37 5.32
C GLU A 222 9.75 22.26 4.59
N TYR A 223 9.48 21.20 3.82
CA TYR A 223 8.12 20.99 3.32
C TYR A 223 7.22 20.57 4.48
N GLY A 224 6.59 21.55 5.13
CA GLY A 224 5.51 21.32 6.08
C GLY A 224 4.49 20.40 5.44
N THR A 225 4.49 19.13 5.84
CA THR A 225 3.45 18.22 5.38
C THR A 225 2.20 18.55 6.13
N ASP A 226 1.14 18.96 5.42
CA ASP A 226 -0.18 19.09 6.00
C ASP A 226 -0.49 17.79 6.76
N THR A 227 -0.73 17.96 8.05
CA THR A 227 -1.07 16.84 8.92
C THR A 227 -2.54 16.52 8.68
N ASN A 228 -2.84 15.25 8.35
CA ASN A 228 -4.22 14.81 8.24
C ASN A 228 -4.95 15.08 9.56
N SER A 229 -6.26 15.30 9.53
CA SER A 229 -7.00 15.51 10.78
C SER A 229 -6.91 14.29 11.70
N VAL A 230 -6.78 14.52 13.02
CA VAL A 230 -6.75 13.45 14.03
C VAL A 230 -8.01 12.57 13.92
N ALA A 231 -9.15 13.20 13.64
CA ALA A 231 -10.44 12.53 13.46
C ALA A 231 -10.43 11.53 12.28
N TYR A 232 -9.64 11.79 11.25
CA TYR A 232 -9.49 10.88 10.12
C TYR A 232 -8.65 9.65 10.48
N LEU A 233 -7.58 9.80 11.27
CA LEU A 233 -6.71 8.69 11.65
C LEU A 233 -7.27 7.83 12.79
N ILE A 234 -8.13 8.40 13.65
CA ILE A 234 -8.71 7.66 14.77
C ILE A 234 -9.58 6.48 14.29
N PHE A 235 -10.25 6.61 13.14
CA PHE A 235 -11.05 5.53 12.56
C PHE A 235 -10.16 4.31 12.25
N TRP A 236 -9.06 4.53 11.51
CA TRP A 236 -8.15 3.46 11.12
C TRP A 236 -7.48 2.82 12.34
N PHE A 237 -7.07 3.64 13.31
CA PHE A 237 -6.54 3.15 14.57
C PHE A 237 -7.56 2.30 15.32
N ALA A 238 -8.80 2.78 15.46
CA ALA A 238 -9.89 2.05 16.12
C ALA A 238 -10.21 0.74 15.39
N LEU A 239 -10.17 0.71 14.05
CA LEU A 239 -10.33 -0.51 13.27
C LEU A 239 -9.20 -1.51 13.55
N GLY A 240 -7.96 -1.05 13.65
CA GLY A 240 -6.80 -1.86 14.04
C GLY A 240 -6.96 -2.47 15.44
N ILE A 241 -7.39 -1.66 16.42
CA ILE A 241 -7.70 -2.12 17.78
C ILE A 241 -8.88 -3.10 17.78
N ALA A 242 -9.93 -2.84 16.99
CA ALA A 242 -11.06 -3.75 16.88
C ALA A 242 -10.63 -5.11 16.31
N LEU A 243 -9.79 -5.13 15.27
CA LEU A 243 -9.20 -6.37 14.76
C LEU A 243 -8.39 -7.11 15.83
N MET A 244 -7.70 -6.37 16.70
CA MET A 244 -6.93 -6.91 17.82
C MET A 244 -7.81 -7.50 18.93
N LEU A 245 -8.97 -6.91 19.23
CA LEU A 245 -9.82 -7.36 20.34
C LEU A 245 -10.81 -8.47 19.94
N THR A 246 -11.14 -8.56 18.66
CA THR A 246 -12.22 -9.42 18.17
C THR A 246 -11.75 -10.79 17.64
N LYS A 247 -10.44 -11.02 17.53
CA LYS A 247 -9.94 -12.35 17.14
C LYS A 247 -10.07 -13.30 18.34
N ARG A 248 -10.74 -14.43 18.13
CA ARG A 248 -10.91 -15.47 19.14
C ARG A 248 -9.82 -16.52 18.98
N ASP A 249 -9.00 -16.72 20.02
CA ASP A 249 -7.77 -17.54 20.01
C ASP A 249 -7.93 -18.99 19.52
N GLN A 250 -9.13 -19.57 19.62
CA GLN A 250 -9.36 -21.00 19.37
C GLN A 250 -10.02 -21.32 18.01
N GLU A 251 -10.69 -20.36 17.37
CA GLU A 251 -11.53 -20.62 16.19
C GLU A 251 -10.95 -20.01 14.90
N ALA A 252 -10.07 -19.02 14.99
CA ALA A 252 -9.56 -18.29 13.83
C ALA A 252 -8.25 -18.91 13.30
N GLN A 253 -8.14 -19.02 11.96
CA GLN A 253 -6.87 -19.37 11.33
C GLN A 253 -5.78 -18.35 11.69
N LYS A 254 -4.64 -18.86 12.15
CA LYS A 254 -3.49 -18.02 12.53
C LYS A 254 -2.75 -17.58 11.27
N THR A 255 -3.12 -16.41 10.73
CA THR A 255 -2.52 -15.84 9.52
C THR A 255 -1.63 -14.64 9.86
N TRP A 256 -0.55 -14.46 9.11
CA TRP A 256 0.34 -13.30 9.25
C TRP A 256 -0.33 -12.00 8.80
N SER A 257 -1.32 -12.08 7.90
CA SER A 257 -2.05 -10.92 7.38
C SER A 257 -2.86 -10.19 8.46
N ASP A 258 -3.33 -10.90 9.49
CA ASP A 258 -4.03 -10.28 10.61
C ASP A 258 -3.12 -9.31 11.38
N HIS A 259 -1.89 -9.74 11.68
CA HIS A 259 -0.89 -8.89 12.34
C HIS A 259 -0.43 -7.77 11.43
N TYR A 260 -0.28 -8.05 10.13
CA TYR A 260 0.09 -7.03 9.14
C TYR A 260 -0.95 -5.92 9.06
N ALA A 261 -2.24 -6.28 9.00
CA ALA A 261 -3.36 -5.34 9.00
C ALA A 261 -3.35 -4.46 10.26
N ILE A 262 -3.09 -5.04 11.44
CA ILE A 262 -2.99 -4.27 12.69
C ILE A 262 -1.84 -3.24 12.60
N VAL A 263 -0.67 -3.62 12.08
CA VAL A 263 0.46 -2.68 11.92
C VAL A 263 0.06 -1.53 11.01
N VAL A 264 -0.40 -1.80 9.79
CA VAL A 264 -0.69 -0.74 8.80
C VAL A 264 -1.87 0.16 9.19
N LEU A 265 -2.81 -0.33 10.01
CA LEU A 265 -3.94 0.45 10.52
C LEU A 265 -3.55 1.35 11.70
N THR A 266 -2.61 0.91 12.54
CA THR A 266 -2.21 1.66 13.76
C THR A 266 -1.03 2.60 13.51
N LEU A 267 -0.13 2.22 12.60
CA LEU A 267 1.07 2.98 12.25
C LEU A 267 0.80 4.47 11.88
N PRO A 268 -0.18 4.82 11.02
CA PRO A 268 -0.45 6.21 10.67
C PRO A 268 -0.76 7.10 11.87
N PHE A 269 -1.59 6.61 12.79
CA PHE A 269 -1.97 7.35 13.99
C PHE A 269 -0.77 7.55 14.92
N LEU A 270 0.06 6.51 15.09
CA LEU A 270 1.28 6.58 15.89
C LEU A 270 2.32 7.53 15.27
N MET A 271 2.47 7.54 13.95
CA MET A 271 3.30 8.51 13.24
C MET A 271 2.78 9.94 13.41
N MET A 272 1.47 10.14 13.33
CA MET A 272 0.87 11.46 13.54
C MET A 272 1.11 11.97 14.95
N ALA A 273 0.99 11.11 15.97
CA ALA A 273 1.32 11.47 17.35
C ALA A 273 2.79 11.89 17.53
N LEU A 274 3.67 11.48 16.62
CA LEU A 274 5.09 11.85 16.55
C LEU A 274 5.36 12.97 15.52
N GLY A 275 4.33 13.63 14.99
CA GLY A 275 4.45 14.76 14.06
C GLY A 275 4.72 14.39 12.60
N ALA A 276 4.47 13.14 12.18
CA ALA A 276 4.69 12.68 10.81
C ALA A 276 3.40 12.19 10.12
N ASN A 277 3.27 12.43 8.82
CA ASN A 277 2.15 11.92 8.02
C ASN A 277 2.40 10.45 7.61
N GLY A 278 1.51 9.55 8.02
CA GLY A 278 1.60 8.11 7.74
C GLY A 278 0.41 7.51 6.99
N ILE A 279 -0.53 8.31 6.46
CA ILE A 279 -1.79 7.74 5.93
C ILE A 279 -1.60 6.75 4.78
N ARG A 280 -0.54 6.97 3.98
CA ARG A 280 -0.20 6.13 2.82
C ARG A 280 -0.05 4.65 3.20
N PHE A 281 0.34 4.33 4.44
CA PHE A 281 0.44 2.95 4.90
C PHE A 281 -0.90 2.20 4.91
N VAL A 282 -2.02 2.88 5.16
CA VAL A 282 -3.36 2.26 5.08
C VAL A 282 -3.66 1.83 3.65
N ALA A 283 -3.41 2.72 2.68
CA ALA A 283 -3.64 2.44 1.26
C ALA A 283 -2.74 1.29 0.79
N LEU A 284 -1.45 1.32 1.15
CA LEU A 284 -0.46 0.29 0.82
C LEU A 284 -0.86 -1.09 1.35
N GLY A 285 -1.47 -1.14 2.54
CA GLY A 285 -1.92 -2.37 3.19
C GLY A 285 -3.34 -2.79 2.85
N PHE A 286 -4.08 -2.06 2.01
CA PHE A 286 -5.53 -2.19 1.88
C PHE A 286 -6.03 -3.62 1.52
N PRO A 287 -5.44 -4.35 0.55
CA PRO A 287 -5.84 -5.73 0.27
C PRO A 287 -5.65 -6.67 1.47
N LEU A 288 -4.61 -6.42 2.29
CA LEU A 288 -4.32 -7.21 3.48
C LEU A 288 -5.27 -6.86 4.64
N ILE A 289 -5.70 -5.60 4.73
CA ILE A 289 -6.77 -5.16 5.66
C ILE A 289 -8.06 -5.89 5.33
N LEU A 290 -8.47 -5.90 4.05
CA LEU A 290 -9.64 -6.67 3.61
C LEU A 290 -9.45 -8.14 3.93
N HIS A 291 -8.30 -8.74 3.59
CA HIS A 291 -8.05 -10.15 3.91
C HIS A 291 -8.18 -10.47 5.41
N ALA A 292 -7.67 -9.60 6.30
CA ALA A 292 -7.80 -9.76 7.74
C ALA A 292 -9.27 -9.66 8.23
N LEU A 293 -10.05 -8.76 7.65
CA LEU A 293 -11.50 -8.65 7.92
C LEU A 293 -12.24 -9.92 7.48
N GLY A 294 -11.86 -10.50 6.33
CA GLY A 294 -12.43 -11.74 5.81
C GLY A 294 -12.22 -12.96 6.72
N ASN A 295 -11.17 -12.95 7.54
CA ASN A 295 -10.84 -14.00 8.50
C ASN A 295 -11.65 -13.94 9.81
N ARG A 296 -12.53 -12.95 9.98
CA ARG A 296 -13.37 -12.80 11.18
C ARG A 296 -14.66 -13.63 11.08
N THR A 297 -15.25 -13.95 12.24
CA THR A 297 -16.57 -14.59 12.28
C THR A 297 -17.59 -13.71 11.57
N GLU A 298 -18.61 -14.31 10.95
CA GLU A 298 -19.54 -13.59 10.07
C GLU A 298 -20.16 -12.34 10.72
N ARG A 299 -20.60 -12.44 11.98
CA ARG A 299 -21.17 -11.30 12.72
C ARG A 299 -20.17 -10.16 12.87
N ILE A 300 -18.95 -10.47 13.32
CA ILE A 300 -17.90 -9.46 13.55
C ILE A 300 -17.44 -8.88 12.22
N ARG A 301 -17.21 -9.74 11.21
CA ARG A 301 -16.86 -9.34 9.86
C ARG A 301 -17.87 -8.34 9.30
N ASN A 302 -19.17 -8.63 9.38
CA ASN A 302 -20.21 -7.76 8.83
C ASN A 302 -20.27 -6.42 9.57
N ILE A 303 -20.07 -6.39 10.89
CA ILE A 303 -19.97 -5.14 11.67
C ILE A 303 -18.78 -4.30 11.21
N LEU A 304 -17.58 -4.90 11.13
CA LEU A 304 -16.36 -4.19 10.75
C LEU A 304 -16.41 -3.72 9.28
N LEU A 305 -16.98 -4.52 8.37
CA LEU A 305 -17.19 -4.12 6.98
C LEU A 305 -18.25 -3.02 6.87
N GLY A 306 -19.31 -3.05 7.69
CA GLY A 306 -20.30 -1.98 7.75
C GLY A 306 -19.70 -0.65 8.25
N ALA A 307 -18.80 -0.72 9.23
CA ALA A 307 -18.03 0.44 9.69
C ALA A 307 -17.11 0.99 8.59
N LEU A 308 -16.37 0.11 7.90
CA LEU A 308 -15.52 0.50 6.77
C LEU A 308 -16.32 1.09 5.61
N PHE A 309 -17.47 0.51 5.29
CA PHE A 309 -18.40 1.02 4.28
C PHE A 309 -18.86 2.44 4.63
N SER A 310 -19.32 2.63 5.87
CA SER A 310 -19.79 3.94 6.35
C SER A 310 -18.66 4.98 6.29
N TYR A 311 -17.46 4.59 6.69
CA TYR A 311 -16.29 5.47 6.63
C TYR A 311 -15.89 5.82 5.19
N GLN A 312 -15.96 4.86 4.27
CA GLN A 312 -15.69 5.13 2.86
C GLN A 312 -16.70 6.09 2.25
N LEU A 313 -17.98 6.04 2.64
CA LEU A 313 -18.96 7.07 2.22
C LEU A 313 -18.57 8.46 2.73
N VAL A 314 -18.09 8.56 3.98
CA VAL A 314 -17.56 9.82 4.52
C VAL A 314 -16.34 10.29 3.72
N GLN A 315 -15.43 9.39 3.36
CA GLN A 315 -14.27 9.73 2.52
C GLN A 315 -14.70 10.27 1.16
N TYR A 316 -15.67 9.65 0.49
CA TYR A 316 -16.21 10.19 -0.76
C TYR A 316 -16.87 11.54 -0.57
N TYR A 317 -17.65 11.74 0.50
CA TYR A 317 -18.24 13.04 0.78
C TYR A 317 -17.16 14.13 0.90
N TYR A 318 -16.07 13.87 1.63
CA TYR A 318 -14.94 14.79 1.68
C TYR A 318 -14.30 15.00 0.30
N TRP A 319 -14.14 13.94 -0.47
CA TRP A 319 -13.56 13.97 -1.81
C TRP A 319 -14.43 14.67 -2.86
N PHE A 320 -15.73 14.83 -2.60
CA PHE A 320 -16.64 15.64 -3.41
C PHE A 320 -16.80 17.08 -2.91
N SER A 321 -16.59 17.33 -1.61
CA SER A 321 -16.94 18.62 -0.98
C SER A 321 -15.75 19.57 -0.80
N TYR A 322 -14.53 19.04 -0.75
CA TYR A 322 -13.30 19.80 -0.46
C TYR A 322 -12.30 19.82 -1.62
N SER A 323 -12.79 19.53 -2.83
CA SER A 323 -12.03 19.51 -4.07
C SER A 323 -12.47 20.67 -4.94
#